data_AF-A0A9P3NEC8-F1
#
_entry.id   AF-A0A9P3NEC8-F1
#
_cell.length_a   1.000
_cell.length_b   1.000
_cell.length_c   1.000
_cell.angle_alpha   90.00
_cell.angle_beta   90.00
_cell.angle_gamma   90.00
#
_symmetry.space_group_name_H-M   'P 1'
#
loop_
_entity.id
_entity.type
_entity.pdbx_description
1 polymer ?
#
loop_
_entity_poly.entity_id
_entity_poly.type
_entity_poly.pdbx_seq_one_letter_code
_entity_poly.pdbx_strand_id
1 'polypeptide(L)'
;MWVPLERWLGKKPPVDMLRVFGCMAVSHVPKPYRTKLGASALWCVHLGLAAESKGWLLWEPSKNVLFDSRDVKFVENIMYGKWEKQPEARVTQQLEEITMHFDVSEPEDSEVTAPTASGTVHHHLG
;
A
#
# COMPACT_ATOMS: atom_id res chain seq x y z
N MET A 1 -31.90 7.96 7.04
CA MET A 1 -31.35 7.93 5.67
C MET A 1 -30.18 6.96 5.70
N TRP A 2 -30.26 5.85 4.95
CA TRP A 2 -29.22 4.83 4.92
C TRP A 2 -28.22 5.15 3.81
N VAL A 3 -26.92 4.99 4.06
CA VAL A 3 -25.88 5.24 3.05
C VAL A 3 -25.86 4.06 2.06
N PRO A 4 -25.72 4.27 0.73
CA PRO A 4 -25.78 3.18 -0.26
C PRO A 4 -24.86 1.98 0.05
N LEU A 5 -23.67 2.25 0.58
CA LEU A 5 -22.70 1.23 0.95
C LEU A 5 -23.18 0.37 2.14
N GLU A 6 -23.93 0.95 3.08
CA GLU A 6 -24.54 0.23 4.21
C GLU A 6 -25.60 -0.77 3.73
N ARG A 7 -26.40 -0.39 2.73
CA ARG A 7 -27.47 -1.24 2.20
C ARG A 7 -26.92 -2.46 1.46
N TRP A 8 -25.76 -2.31 0.84
CA TRP A 8 -25.10 -3.36 0.05
C TRP A 8 -24.30 -4.33 0.92
N LEU A 9 -23.61 -3.81 1.96
CA LEU A 9 -22.83 -4.63 2.89
C LEU A 9 -23.65 -5.20 4.06
N GLY A 10 -24.90 -4.74 4.26
CA GLY A 10 -25.75 -5.15 5.37
C GLY A 10 -25.22 -4.75 6.75
N LYS A 11 -24.14 -3.98 6.78
CA LYS A 11 -23.43 -3.50 7.96
C LYS A 11 -22.95 -2.09 7.68
N LYS A 12 -22.87 -1.28 8.73
CA LYS A 12 -22.26 0.04 8.64
C LYS A 12 -20.77 -0.13 8.32
N PRO A 13 -20.29 0.29 7.13
CA PRO A 13 -18.87 0.27 6.87
C PRO A 13 -18.23 1.27 7.83
N PRO A 14 -17.07 0.94 8.40
CA PRO A 14 -16.37 1.88 9.25
C PRO A 14 -15.99 3.10 8.39
N VAL A 15 -16.07 4.29 8.99
CA VAL A 15 -15.98 5.58 8.27
C VAL A 15 -14.60 5.76 7.62
N ASP A 16 -13.59 5.11 8.16
CA ASP A 16 -12.22 5.03 7.64
C ASP A 16 -12.09 4.32 6.27
N MET A 17 -13.06 3.46 5.92
CA MET A 17 -13.12 2.77 4.63
C MET A 17 -13.84 3.60 3.55
N LEU A 18 -14.49 4.70 3.91
CA LEU A 18 -15.10 5.61 2.95
C LEU A 18 -14.02 6.52 2.35
N ARG A 19 -13.71 6.31 1.08
CA ARG A 19 -12.74 7.11 0.32
C ARG A 19 -13.35 7.65 -0.96
N VAL A 20 -12.87 8.80 -1.43
CA VAL A 20 -13.38 9.41 -2.67
C VAL A 20 -13.06 8.52 -3.88
N PHE A 21 -14.09 8.10 -4.63
CA PHE A 21 -13.92 7.32 -5.85
C PHE A 21 -13.23 8.17 -6.94
N GLY A 22 -12.27 7.58 -7.65
CA GLY A 22 -11.53 8.23 -8.73
C GLY A 22 -10.42 9.18 -8.26
N CYS A 23 -10.15 9.26 -6.95
CA CYS A 23 -9.03 10.04 -6.45
C CYS A 23 -7.68 9.35 -6.71
N MET A 24 -6.62 10.15 -6.74
CA MET A 24 -5.25 9.66 -6.76
C MET A 24 -4.94 8.95 -5.44
N ALA A 25 -4.17 7.87 -5.55
CA ALA A 25 -3.76 7.05 -4.43
C ALA A 25 -2.33 6.54 -4.63
N VAL A 26 -1.68 6.21 -3.53
CA VAL A 26 -0.34 5.63 -3.50
C VAL A 26 -0.41 4.35 -2.67
N SER A 27 -0.14 3.21 -3.30
CA SER A 27 -0.05 1.91 -2.63
C SER A 27 1.39 1.62 -2.25
N HIS A 28 1.63 1.13 -1.04
CA HIS A 28 2.93 0.61 -0.65
C HIS A 28 3.28 -0.68 -1.40
N VAL A 29 4.55 -0.86 -1.75
CA VAL A 29 5.11 -2.11 -2.28
C VAL A 29 5.96 -2.75 -1.20
N PRO A 30 5.51 -3.87 -0.60
CA PRO A 30 6.28 -4.53 0.46
C PRO A 30 7.65 -5.00 -0.05
N LYS A 31 8.67 -4.95 0.82
CA LYS A 31 10.07 -5.34 0.53
C LYS A 31 10.22 -6.65 -0.27
N PRO A 32 9.50 -7.76 0.01
CA PRO A 32 9.64 -9.00 -0.75
C PRO A 32 9.27 -8.88 -2.23
N TYR A 33 8.43 -7.92 -2.59
CA TYR A 33 7.99 -7.66 -3.96
C TYR A 33 8.79 -6.53 -4.63
N ARG A 34 9.72 -5.90 -3.89
CA ARG A 34 10.60 -4.83 -4.36
C ARG A 34 11.90 -5.43 -4.90
N THR A 35 12.36 -4.95 -6.05
CA THR A 35 13.73 -5.23 -6.51
C THR A 35 14.72 -4.36 -5.72
N LYS A 36 16.01 -4.71 -5.66
CA LYS A 36 17.02 -3.95 -4.87
C LYS A 36 17.06 -2.43 -5.17
N LEU A 37 16.61 -2.03 -6.37
CA LEU A 37 16.48 -0.64 -6.81
C LEU A 37 15.04 -0.27 -7.22
N GLY A 38 14.06 -1.09 -6.84
CA GLY A 38 12.65 -0.87 -7.19
C GLY A 38 12.02 0.25 -6.37
N ALA A 39 10.89 0.78 -6.86
CA ALA A 39 10.10 1.76 -6.13
C ALA A 39 9.45 1.12 -4.88
N SER A 40 9.43 1.85 -3.76
CA SER A 40 8.71 1.48 -2.53
C SER A 40 7.20 1.75 -2.62
N ALA A 41 6.75 2.52 -3.62
CA ALA A 41 5.36 2.92 -3.76
C ALA A 41 4.88 2.91 -5.21
N LEU A 42 3.58 2.67 -5.39
CA LEU A 42 2.88 2.62 -6.68
C LEU A 42 1.78 3.66 -6.74
N TRP A 43 1.83 4.46 -7.79
CA TRP A 43 0.80 5.44 -8.10
C TRP A 43 -0.39 4.77 -8.76
N CYS A 44 -1.58 5.08 -8.25
CA CYS A 44 -2.81 4.42 -8.66
C CYS A 44 -4.03 5.33 -8.48
N VAL A 45 -5.18 4.85 -8.95
CA VAL A 45 -6.48 5.50 -8.83
C VAL A 45 -7.38 4.62 -7.98
N HIS A 46 -8.07 5.22 -7.01
CA HIS A 46 -9.01 4.51 -6.16
C HIS A 46 -10.33 4.21 -6.89
N LEU A 47 -10.72 2.94 -6.95
CA LEU A 47 -11.96 2.49 -7.59
C LEU A 47 -12.98 1.89 -6.61
N GLY A 48 -12.71 1.90 -5.31
CA GLY A 48 -13.64 1.43 -4.29
C GLY A 48 -13.06 0.31 -3.43
N LEU A 49 -13.95 -0.55 -2.93
CA LEU A 49 -13.58 -1.68 -2.07
C LEU A 49 -13.24 -2.90 -2.92
N ALA A 50 -12.22 -3.65 -2.50
CA ALA A 50 -11.92 -4.95 -3.10
C ALA A 50 -13.02 -5.97 -2.77
N ALA A 51 -13.35 -6.83 -3.73
CA ALA A 51 -14.41 -7.82 -3.56
C ALA A 51 -13.99 -8.98 -2.63
N GLU A 52 -12.72 -9.39 -2.72
CA GLU A 52 -12.21 -10.61 -2.06
C GLU A 52 -11.32 -10.32 -0.84
N SER A 53 -10.91 -9.06 -0.63
CA SER A 53 -10.01 -8.68 0.45
C SER A 53 -10.54 -7.50 1.26
N LYS A 54 -10.03 -7.35 2.48
CA LYS A 54 -10.33 -6.20 3.36
C LYS A 54 -9.54 -4.95 2.95
N GLY A 55 -9.45 -4.68 1.65
CA GLY A 55 -8.64 -3.62 1.07
C GLY A 55 -9.42 -2.79 0.05
N TRP A 56 -8.69 -1.98 -0.70
CA TRP A 56 -9.22 -1.12 -1.75
C TRP A 56 -8.87 -1.69 -3.12
N LEU A 57 -9.80 -1.50 -4.06
CA LEU A 57 -9.60 -1.77 -5.47
C LEU A 57 -8.93 -0.55 -6.11
N LEU A 58 -7.80 -0.80 -6.78
CA LEU A 58 -6.94 0.22 -7.35
C LEU A 58 -6.67 -0.06 -8.83
N TRP A 59 -6.42 1.01 -9.58
CA TRP A 59 -5.99 0.94 -10.96
C TRP A 59 -4.67 1.66 -11.17
N GLU A 60 -3.68 0.98 -11.77
CA GLU A 60 -2.43 1.59 -12.23
C GLU A 60 -2.58 1.99 -13.71
N PRO A 61 -2.72 3.29 -14.03
CA PRO A 61 -2.96 3.72 -15.41
C PRO A 61 -1.81 3.39 -16.36
N SER A 62 -0.56 3.42 -15.87
CA SER A 62 0.64 3.19 -16.66
C SER A 62 0.73 1.76 -17.20
N LYS A 63 0.26 0.77 -16.43
CA LYS A 63 0.24 -0.65 -16.84
C LYS A 63 -1.14 -1.13 -17.26
N ASN A 64 -2.17 -0.32 -17.03
CA ASN A 64 -3.56 -0.66 -17.21
C ASN A 64 -3.97 -1.93 -16.45
N VAL A 65 -3.55 -2.03 -15.18
CA VAL A 65 -3.81 -3.19 -14.32
C VAL A 65 -4.66 -2.79 -13.13
N LEU A 66 -5.61 -3.65 -12.78
CA LEU A 66 -6.37 -3.60 -11.53
C LEU A 66 -5.71 -4.50 -10.49
N PHE A 67 -5.61 -4.01 -9.25
CA PHE A 67 -5.09 -4.78 -8.13
C PHE A 67 -5.76 -4.34 -6.82
N ASP A 68 -5.66 -5.18 -5.79
CA ASP A 68 -6.11 -4.85 -4.45
C ASP A 68 -4.93 -4.56 -3.52
N SER A 69 -5.14 -3.63 -2.58
CA SER A 69 -4.14 -3.33 -1.55
C SER A 69 -4.80 -2.86 -0.26
N ARG A 70 -4.15 -3.16 0.87
CA ARG A 70 -4.54 -2.72 2.22
C ARG A 70 -3.69 -1.57 2.75
N ASP A 71 -2.58 -1.25 2.09
CA ASP A 71 -1.69 -0.20 2.54
C ASP A 71 -1.62 0.88 1.47
N VAL A 72 -2.54 1.84 1.60
CA VAL A 72 -2.84 2.85 0.59
C VAL A 72 -3.02 4.20 1.26
N LYS A 73 -2.39 5.23 0.68
CA LYS A 73 -2.61 6.63 1.04
C LYS A 73 -3.41 7.31 -0.06
N PHE A 74 -4.48 7.99 0.33
CA PHE A 74 -5.41 8.64 -0.60
C PHE A 74 -5.15 10.14 -0.66
N VAL A 75 -5.15 10.67 -1.87
CA VAL A 75 -5.03 12.10 -2.15
C VAL A 75 -6.36 12.58 -2.71
N GLU A 76 -7.34 12.68 -1.82
CA GLU A 76 -8.76 12.87 -2.14
C GLU A 76 -9.09 14.22 -2.77
N ASN A 77 -8.17 15.18 -2.70
CA ASN A 77 -8.28 16.48 -3.38
C ASN A 77 -7.87 16.45 -4.85
N ILE A 78 -7.37 15.31 -5.35
CA ILE A 78 -6.85 15.17 -6.72
C ILE A 78 -7.57 14.02 -7.39
N MET A 79 -8.31 14.34 -8.46
CA MET A 79 -9.02 13.35 -9.26
C MET A 79 -8.20 12.96 -10.49
N TYR A 80 -8.24 11.68 -10.84
CA TYR A 80 -7.65 11.21 -12.09
C TYR A 80 -8.25 11.97 -13.29
N GLY A 81 -7.38 12.38 -14.22
CA GLY A 81 -7.78 13.13 -15.42
C GLY A 81 -8.18 14.60 -15.19
N LYS A 82 -8.12 15.14 -13.97
CA LYS A 82 -8.42 16.57 -13.68
C LYS A 82 -7.19 17.37 -13.24
N TRP A 83 -6.00 16.91 -13.61
CA TRP A 83 -4.72 17.50 -13.21
C TRP A 83 -4.47 18.87 -13.85
N GLU A 84 -5.02 19.17 -15.04
CA GLU A 84 -4.92 20.48 -15.73
C GLU A 84 -5.39 21.70 -14.91
N LYS A 85 -6.18 21.48 -13.84
CA LYS A 85 -6.69 22.57 -12.99
C LYS A 85 -5.91 22.75 -11.68
N GLN A 86 -4.88 21.95 -11.45
CA GLN A 86 -4.03 22.01 -10.27
C GLN A 86 -2.60 22.33 -10.73
N PRO A 87 -1.84 23.20 -10.03
CA PRO A 87 -0.42 23.35 -10.35
C PRO A 87 0.26 21.99 -10.14
N GLU A 88 0.71 21.38 -11.24
CA GLU A 88 1.32 20.06 -11.31
C GLU A 88 2.47 19.87 -10.31
N ALA A 89 3.22 20.93 -10.00
CA ALA A 89 4.23 20.93 -8.94
C ALA A 89 3.68 20.60 -7.54
N ARG A 90 2.46 21.05 -7.20
CA ARG A 90 1.85 20.81 -5.87
C ARG A 90 1.33 19.39 -5.72
N VAL A 91 0.83 18.82 -6.82
CA VAL A 91 0.41 17.41 -6.90
C VAL A 91 1.63 16.51 -6.68
N THR A 92 2.70 16.74 -7.43
CA THR A 92 3.93 15.97 -7.35
C THR A 92 4.57 16.07 -5.97
N GLN A 93 4.68 17.28 -5.40
CA GLN A 93 5.22 17.46 -4.04
C GLN A 93 4.41 16.70 -2.97
N GLN A 94 3.08 16.82 -3.00
CA GLN A 94 2.22 16.17 -2.01
C GLN A 94 2.35 14.64 -2.07
N LEU A 95 2.57 14.09 -3.26
CA LEU A 95 2.70 12.66 -3.47
C LEU A 95 4.13 12.15 -3.24
N GLU A 96 5.15 12.96 -3.50
CA GLU A 96 6.53 12.72 -3.07
C GLU A 96 6.62 12.70 -1.54
N GLU A 97 6.00 13.64 -0.84
CA GLU A 97 5.92 13.64 0.63
C GLU A 97 5.25 12.37 1.15
N ILE A 98 4.15 11.94 0.53
CA ILE A 98 3.46 10.69 0.89
C ILE A 98 4.37 9.49 0.66
N THR A 99 5.09 9.47 -0.47
CA THR A 99 6.02 8.39 -0.80
C THR A 99 7.17 8.32 0.21
N MET A 100 7.71 9.46 0.65
CA MET A 100 8.76 9.52 1.68
C MET A 100 8.28 9.03 3.05
N HIS A 101 6.99 9.18 3.38
CA HIS A 101 6.44 8.66 4.64
C HIS A 101 6.34 7.13 4.70
N PHE A 102 6.33 6.44 3.55
CA PHE A 102 6.33 4.98 3.52
C PHE A 102 7.69 4.37 3.89
N ASP A 103 8.80 5.02 3.52
CA ASP A 103 10.15 4.51 3.81
C ASP A 103 10.60 4.75 5.27
N VAL A 104 9.92 5.59 6.06
CA VAL A 104 10.32 5.94 7.44
C VAL A 104 9.61 5.11 8.53
N SER A 105 8.52 4.41 8.22
CA SER A 105 7.71 3.72 9.25
C SER A 105 8.15 2.30 9.63
N GLU A 106 9.21 1.75 9.03
CA GLU A 106 9.73 0.43 9.41
C GLU A 106 10.84 0.56 10.46
N PRO A 107 10.69 0.01 11.67
CA PRO A 107 11.81 -0.09 12.61
C PRO A 107 12.91 -0.96 12.00
N GLU A 108 14.16 -0.48 12.08
CA GLU A 108 15.34 -1.23 11.66
C GLU A 108 15.37 -2.59 12.38
N ASP A 109 15.48 -3.68 11.60
CA ASP A 109 15.61 -5.04 12.13
C ASP A 109 16.83 -5.09 13.07
N SER A 110 16.56 -5.36 14.36
CA SER A 110 17.60 -5.74 15.31
C SER A 110 18.17 -7.10 14.90
N GLU A 111 19.37 -7.09 14.35
CA GLU A 111 20.16 -8.29 14.11
C GLU A 111 20.51 -8.97 15.45
N VAL A 112 20.17 -10.26 15.64
CA VAL A 112 20.94 -11.18 16.52
C VAL A 112 20.71 -12.66 16.10
N THR A 113 21.72 -13.16 15.38
CA THR A 113 22.35 -14.50 15.36
C THR A 113 21.53 -15.77 15.13
N ALA A 114 21.89 -16.46 14.04
CA ALA A 114 21.54 -17.85 13.72
C ALA A 114 22.10 -18.87 14.74
N PRO A 115 21.42 -20.00 15.00
CA PRO A 115 22.00 -21.12 15.72
C PRO A 115 22.85 -21.98 14.76
N THR A 116 24.18 -21.99 14.93
CA THR A 116 25.02 -23.02 14.32
C THR A 116 24.94 -24.29 15.16
N ALA A 117 24.16 -25.26 14.71
CA ALA A 117 24.25 -26.64 15.18
C ALA A 117 25.19 -27.42 14.24
N SER A 118 26.35 -27.85 14.75
CA SER A 118 26.98 -29.07 14.28
C SER A 118 27.86 -29.64 15.39
N GLY A 119 27.35 -30.67 16.05
CA GLY A 119 28.08 -31.44 17.04
C GLY A 119 29.11 -32.35 16.37
N THR A 120 30.35 -32.28 16.83
CA THR A 120 31.37 -33.28 16.54
C THR A 120 31.31 -34.38 17.60
N VAL A 121 30.94 -35.59 17.20
CA VAL A 121 31.10 -36.79 18.03
C VAL A 121 32.53 -37.32 17.88
N HIS A 122 33.34 -37.17 18.92
CA HIS A 122 34.60 -37.90 19.06
C HIS A 122 34.38 -39.12 19.95
N HIS A 123 34.71 -40.30 19.42
CA HIS A 123 34.78 -41.57 20.15
C HIS A 123 35.96 -41.56 21.14
N HIS A 124 35.75 -42.04 22.37
CA HIS A 124 36.82 -42.68 23.14
C HIS A 124 36.31 -43.77 24.08
N LEU A 125 37.01 -44.90 24.03
CA LEU A 125 36.86 -46.08 24.88
C LEU A 125 37.34 -45.80 26.31
N GLY A 126 36.74 -46.51 27.26
CA GLY A 126 37.14 -46.62 28.67
C GLY A 126 36.18 -47.53 29.41
#